data_AF-S0J983-F1
#
_entry.id   AF-S0J983-F1
#
_cell.length_a   1.000
_cell.length_b   1.000
_cell.length_c   1.000
_cell.angle_alpha   90.00
_cell.angle_beta   90.00
_cell.angle_gamma   90.00
#
_symmetry.space_group_name_H-M   'P 1'
#
loop_
_entity.id
_entity.type
_entity.pdbx_description
1 polymer ?
#
loop_
_entity_poly.entity_id
_entity_poly.type
_entity_poly.pdbx_seq_one_letter_code
_entity_poly.pdbx_strand_id
1 'polypeptide(L)'
;MEMQLEIDEEFEQFLQDIKDSGYIFGAYMDESEYEDDYSHNIIGEAMGILQKKIKEYLHKNRPGEFVVISDWCVHVLTKDRAKQLDVSERTIEFRLVR
;
A
#
# COMPACT_ATOMS: atom_id res chain seq x y z
N MET A 1 -11.76 -15.70 -4.54
CA MET A 1 -11.11 -14.76 -5.46
C MET A 1 -9.75 -15.32 -5.79
N GLU A 2 -9.23 -15.09 -6.99
CA GLU A 2 -7.84 -15.40 -7.30
C GLU A 2 -6.92 -14.50 -6.44
N MET A 3 -5.74 -14.99 -6.08
CA MET A 3 -4.77 -14.31 -5.21
C MET A 3 -5.22 -13.96 -3.77
N GLN A 4 -6.26 -14.61 -3.24
CA GLN A 4 -6.77 -14.27 -1.89
C GLN A 4 -5.74 -14.54 -0.77
N LEU A 5 -4.93 -15.61 -0.90
CA LEU A 5 -3.92 -15.95 0.11
C LEU A 5 -2.82 -14.89 0.12
N GLU A 6 -2.34 -14.51 -1.06
CA GLU A 6 -1.29 -13.52 -1.29
C GLU A 6 -1.71 -12.14 -0.76
N ILE A 7 -2.98 -11.75 -0.96
CA ILE A 7 -3.55 -10.51 -0.39
C ILE A 7 -3.60 -10.54 1.14
N ASP A 8 -3.88 -11.70 1.73
CA ASP A 8 -3.94 -11.84 3.18
C ASP A 8 -2.53 -11.83 3.79
N GLU A 9 -1.57 -12.52 3.16
CA GLU A 9 -0.16 -12.52 3.54
C GLU A 9 0.48 -11.13 3.45
N GLU A 10 0.30 -10.43 2.34
CA GLU A 10 0.79 -9.06 2.13
C GLU A 10 0.18 -8.07 3.13
N PHE A 11 -1.11 -8.24 3.44
CA PHE A 11 -1.76 -7.42 4.45
C PHE A 11 -1.23 -7.72 5.86
N GLU A 12 -1.00 -8.99 6.19
CA GLU A 12 -0.38 -9.39 7.45
C GLU A 12 1.04 -8.82 7.59
N GLN A 13 1.84 -8.86 6.52
CA GLN A 13 3.16 -8.25 6.48
C GLN A 13 3.09 -6.74 6.75
N PHE A 14 2.20 -6.02 6.06
CA PHE A 14 1.93 -4.61 6.33
C PHE A 14 1.58 -4.36 7.81
N LEU A 15 0.73 -5.19 8.41
CA LEU A 15 0.36 -5.06 9.82
C LEU A 15 1.54 -5.30 10.78
N GLN A 16 2.53 -6.12 10.41
CA GLN A 16 3.74 -6.26 11.22
C GLN A 16 4.65 -5.06 11.07
N ASP A 17 4.90 -4.60 9.84
CA ASP A 17 5.80 -3.48 9.60
C ASP A 17 5.30 -2.18 10.26
N ILE A 18 3.99 -1.91 10.16
CA ILE A 18 3.41 -0.66 10.67
C ILE A 18 3.40 -0.57 12.21
N LYS A 19 3.62 -1.69 12.90
CA LYS A 19 3.80 -1.71 14.37
C LYS A 19 5.18 -1.22 14.78
N ASP A 20 6.17 -1.22 13.88
CA ASP A 20 7.46 -0.61 14.17
C ASP A 20 7.30 0.91 14.33
N SER A 21 7.79 1.42 15.47
CA SER A 21 7.85 2.85 15.79
C SER A 21 8.55 3.70 14.73
N GLY A 22 9.39 3.10 13.87
CA GLY A 22 10.14 3.76 12.82
C GLY A 22 9.55 3.66 11.41
N TYR A 23 8.31 3.19 11.23
CA TYR A 23 7.76 2.97 9.89
C TYR A 23 7.69 4.27 9.06
N ILE A 24 8.41 4.29 7.95
CA ILE A 24 8.52 5.45 7.03
C ILE A 24 7.95 5.15 5.65
N PHE A 25 8.18 3.93 5.15
CA PHE A 25 7.85 3.49 3.80
C PHE A 25 7.75 1.97 3.77
N GLY A 26 6.78 1.45 3.02
CA GLY A 26 6.69 0.05 2.62
C GLY A 26 6.09 -0.07 1.22
N ALA A 27 6.46 -1.15 0.54
CA ALA A 27 5.92 -1.57 -0.75
C ALA A 27 5.41 -3.00 -0.58
N TYR A 28 4.21 -3.26 -1.06
CA TYR A 28 3.50 -4.53 -0.88
C TYR A 28 2.91 -4.96 -2.21
N MET A 29 2.91 -6.27 -2.48
CA MET A 29 2.42 -6.86 -3.71
C MET A 29 3.12 -6.27 -4.93
N ASP A 30 4.43 -6.52 -5.04
CA ASP A 30 5.21 -6.17 -6.22
C ASP A 30 4.79 -7.07 -7.39
N GLU A 31 4.26 -6.45 -8.44
CA GLU A 31 3.75 -7.14 -9.62
C GLU A 31 4.76 -8.12 -10.22
N SER A 32 6.05 -7.79 -10.18
CA SER A 32 7.11 -8.65 -10.71
C SER A 32 7.30 -9.95 -9.92
N GLU A 33 6.87 -10.01 -8.66
CA GLU A 33 6.93 -11.23 -7.84
C GLU A 33 5.79 -12.20 -8.17
N TYR A 34 4.75 -11.74 -8.86
CA TYR A 34 3.53 -12.51 -9.14
C TYR A 34 3.26 -12.72 -10.64
N GLU A 35 3.95 -12.01 -11.54
CA GLU A 35 3.67 -12.02 -12.99
C GLU A 35 3.98 -13.36 -13.69
N ASP A 36 4.81 -14.21 -13.08
CA ASP A 36 5.06 -15.58 -13.57
C ASP A 36 3.86 -16.52 -13.35
N ASP A 37 3.06 -16.26 -12.31
CA ASP A 37 1.95 -17.13 -11.87
C ASP A 37 0.57 -16.54 -12.20
N TYR A 38 0.46 -15.21 -12.30
CA TYR A 38 -0.81 -14.50 -12.47
C TYR A 38 -0.73 -13.46 -13.59
N SER A 39 -1.85 -13.24 -14.28
CA SER A 39 -1.92 -12.16 -15.27
C SER A 39 -1.90 -10.78 -14.59
N HIS A 40 -1.34 -9.78 -15.27
CA HIS A 40 -1.34 -8.38 -14.80
C HIS A 40 -2.73 -7.85 -14.39
N ASN A 41 -3.81 -8.32 -15.04
CA ASN A 41 -5.17 -7.94 -14.66
C ASN A 41 -5.56 -8.49 -13.28
N ILE A 42 -5.22 -9.75 -13.00
CA ILE A 42 -5.51 -10.40 -11.71
C ILE A 42 -4.70 -9.73 -10.61
N ILE A 43 -3.42 -9.45 -10.87
CA ILE A 43 -2.54 -8.73 -9.94
C ILE A 43 -3.10 -7.33 -9.66
N GLY A 44 -3.51 -6.59 -10.70
CA GLY A 44 -4.11 -5.27 -10.54
C GLY A 44 -5.40 -5.27 -9.69
N GLU A 45 -6.25 -6.29 -9.85
CA GLU A 45 -7.43 -6.48 -8.98
C GLU A 45 -7.02 -6.77 -7.52
N ALA A 46 -6.04 -7.65 -7.32
CA ALA A 46 -5.51 -8.00 -6.01
C ALA A 46 -4.92 -6.78 -5.29
N MET A 47 -4.10 -5.99 -5.99
CA MET A 47 -3.51 -4.75 -5.49
C MET A 47 -4.58 -3.73 -5.10
N GLY A 48 -5.65 -3.62 -5.90
CA GLY A 48 -6.78 -2.74 -5.58
C GLY A 48 -7.47 -3.13 -4.26
N ILE A 49 -7.60 -4.42 -4.00
CA ILE A 49 -8.20 -4.95 -2.77
C ILE A 49 -7.27 -4.78 -1.58
N LEU A 50 -5.99 -5.10 -1.74
CA LEU A 50 -4.97 -4.86 -0.71
C LEU A 50 -4.91 -3.37 -0.33
N GLN A 51 -4.87 -2.48 -1.33
CA GLN A 51 -4.88 -1.04 -1.13
C GLN A 51 -6.10 -0.59 -0.32
N LYS A 52 -7.28 -1.17 -0.59
CA LYS A 52 -8.50 -0.89 0.17
C LYS A 52 -8.38 -1.36 1.62
N LYS A 53 -7.92 -2.58 1.88
CA LYS A 53 -7.71 -3.12 3.24
C LYS A 53 -6.75 -2.24 4.05
N ILE A 54 -5.62 -1.86 3.45
CA ILE A 54 -4.62 -0.96 4.06
C ILE A 54 -5.23 0.40 4.39
N LYS A 55 -5.93 1.04 3.43
CA LYS A 55 -6.57 2.35 3.67
C LYS A 55 -7.61 2.29 4.78
N GLU A 56 -8.45 1.24 4.83
CA GLU A 56 -9.44 1.06 5.89
C GLU A 56 -8.79 0.91 7.27
N TYR A 57 -7.69 0.16 7.37
CA TYR A 57 -6.92 0.05 8.61
C TYR A 57 -6.32 1.41 9.03
N LEU A 58 -5.63 2.09 8.11
CA LEU A 58 -4.97 3.37 8.38
C LEU A 58 -5.98 4.47 8.74
N HIS A 59 -7.12 4.53 8.06
CA HIS A 59 -8.21 5.45 8.39
C HIS A 59 -8.68 5.28 9.85
N LYS A 60 -8.84 4.04 10.30
CA LYS A 60 -9.34 3.73 11.64
C LYS A 60 -8.29 3.96 12.74
N ASN A 61 -7.02 3.66 12.46
CA ASN A 61 -5.99 3.55 13.50
C ASN A 61 -4.95 4.69 13.47
N ARG A 62 -4.66 5.25 12.29
CA ARG A 62 -3.59 6.24 12.06
C ARG A 62 -3.99 7.29 11.01
N PRO A 63 -5.14 7.99 11.19
CA PRO A 63 -5.66 8.92 10.18
C PRO A 63 -4.74 10.13 10.01
N GLY A 64 -4.52 10.54 8.76
CA GLY A 64 -3.75 11.72 8.39
C GLY A 64 -2.23 11.55 8.42
N GLU A 65 -1.72 10.36 8.74
CA GLU A 65 -0.29 10.08 8.86
C GLU A 65 0.33 9.57 7.55
N PHE A 66 -0.43 8.79 6.78
CA PHE A 66 0.08 8.04 5.64
C PHE A 66 -0.61 8.34 4.32
N VAL A 67 0.19 8.35 3.27
CA VAL A 67 -0.22 8.41 1.88
C VAL A 67 -0.15 7.00 1.31
N VAL A 68 -1.19 6.59 0.58
CA VAL A 68 -1.21 5.29 -0.12
C VAL A 68 -1.31 5.51 -1.63
N ILE A 69 -0.30 5.02 -2.36
CA ILE A 69 -0.15 5.14 -3.81
C ILE A 69 -0.01 3.73 -4.37
N SER A 70 -0.53 3.48 -5.57
CA SER A 70 -0.39 2.19 -6.25
C SER A 70 0.12 2.43 -7.66
N ASP A 71 1.16 1.68 -8.02
CA ASP A 71 1.71 1.57 -9.39
C ASP A 71 2.07 0.09 -9.61
N TRP A 72 3.35 -0.27 -9.81
CA TRP A 72 3.85 -1.65 -9.82
C TRP A 72 3.75 -2.39 -8.47
N CYS A 73 3.52 -1.64 -7.38
CA CYS A 73 3.19 -2.17 -6.06
C CYS A 73 2.26 -1.22 -5.30
N VAL A 74 1.75 -1.67 -4.16
CA VAL A 74 1.01 -0.83 -3.20
C VAL A 74 2.02 -0.18 -2.24
N HIS A 75 2.26 1.11 -2.43
CA HIS A 75 3.14 1.89 -1.57
C HIS A 75 2.37 2.53 -0.41
N VAL A 76 2.93 2.41 0.79
CA VAL A 76 2.47 3.12 1.99
C VAL A 76 3.62 3.94 2.54
N LEU A 77 3.42 5.23 2.71
CA LEU A 77 4.51 6.14 3.08
C LEU A 77 4.02 7.30 3.94
N THR A 78 4.90 7.77 4.82
CA THR A 78 4.62 9.01 5.57
C THR A 78 4.56 10.20 4.62
N LYS A 79 3.83 11.25 5.01
CA LYS A 79 3.78 12.50 4.24
C LYS A 79 5.17 13.09 3.97
N ASP A 80 6.05 13.04 4.95
CA ASP A 80 7.39 13.60 4.83
C ASP A 80 8.25 12.79 3.87
N ARG A 81 8.12 11.47 3.88
CA ARG A 81 8.77 10.62 2.88
C ARG A 81 8.24 10.87 1.48
N ALA A 82 6.93 11.10 1.33
CA ALA A 82 6.32 11.43 0.04
C ALA A 82 6.95 12.69 -0.57
N LYS A 83 7.14 13.73 0.26
CA LYS A 83 7.80 14.97 -0.16
C LYS A 83 9.26 14.77 -0.55
N GLN A 84 10.00 13.93 0.18
CA GLN A 84 11.39 13.60 -0.14
C GLN A 84 11.54 12.83 -1.46
N LEU A 85 10.48 12.15 -1.90
CA LEU A 85 10.42 11.45 -3.18
C LEU A 85 9.81 12.32 -4.29
N ASP A 86 9.75 13.65 -4.09
CA ASP A 86 9.19 14.62 -5.03
C ASP A 86 7.73 14.35 -5.45
N VAL A 87 6.96 13.65 -4.61
CA VAL A 87 5.51 13.51 -4.80
C VAL A 87 4.87 14.89 -4.60
N SER A 88 4.14 15.35 -5.62
CA SER A 88 3.51 16.68 -5.56
C SER A 88 2.58 16.82 -4.36
N GLU A 89 2.52 18.03 -3.76
CA GLU A 89 1.64 18.30 -2.62
C GLU A 89 0.18 17.97 -2.92
N ARG A 90 -0.29 18.28 -4.14
CA ARG A 90 -1.63 17.93 -4.61
C ARG A 90 -1.88 16.42 -4.56
N THR A 91 -0.90 15.62 -5.02
CA THR A 91 -1.00 14.15 -4.96
C THR A 91 -1.02 13.68 -3.52
N ILE A 92 -0.15 14.22 -2.66
CA ILE A 92 -0.11 13.89 -1.23
C ILE A 92 -1.48 14.17 -0.60
N GLU A 93 -2.06 15.35 -0.81
CA GLU A 93 -3.36 15.70 -0.24
C GLU A 93 -4.49 14.80 -0.73
N PHE A 94 -4.50 14.46 -2.03
CA PHE A 94 -5.51 13.59 -2.61
C PHE A 94 -5.40 12.13 -2.16
N ARG A 95 -4.18 11.66 -1.87
CA ARG A 95 -3.87 10.27 -1.52
C ARG A 95 -3.67 10.04 -0.02
N LEU A 96 -3.71 11.11 0.78
CA LEU A 96 -3.63 11.05 2.24
C LEU A 96 -4.87 10.33 2.79
N VAL A 97 -4.64 9.29 3.58
CA VAL A 97 -5.73 8.55 4.24
C VAL A 97 -6.16 9.34 5.47
N ARG A 98 -7.45 9.71 5.55
CA ARG A 98 -8.04 10.51 6.64
C ARG A 98 -9.36 9.92 7.05
#